data_AF-A0AAU4R719-F1
#
_entry.id   AF-A0AAU4R719-F1
#
_cell.length_a   1.000
_cell.length_b   1.000
_cell.length_c   1.000
_cell.angle_alpha   90.00
_cell.angle_beta   90.00
_cell.angle_gamma   90.00
#
_symmetry.space_group_name_H-M   'P 1'
#
loop_
_entity.id
_entity.type
_entity.pdbx_description
1 polymer ?
#
loop_
_entity_poly.entity_id
_entity_poly.type
_entity_poly.pdbx_seq_one_letter_code
_entity_poly.pdbx_strand_id
1 'polypeptide(L)'
;MTRMKKYVAAAAIAAALVGVPTMAHAFAPAKASVATAQVAAVAKAKASKSASAVRVVAPGERVQAAPGVKLWLTKDGKHWSTPDMPEGQFRSAVDGNMGGQGASMQQEPVGKNYFLSGLYMGKGDAARVKVVTQDGTIAGTVVKLAGKPGWGAWYATSKLPKLPHLSVSDKKQVHSFVRSVTVYDTAGHIVAQTILPKYM
;
A
#
# COMPACT_ATOMS: atom_id res chain seq x y z
N MET A 1 37.98 31.28 33.91
CA MET A 1 39.25 30.83 33.29
C MET A 1 38.95 29.67 32.33
N THR A 2 39.62 29.65 31.17
CA THR A 2 39.77 28.50 30.22
C THR A 2 38.51 28.17 29.38
N ARG A 3 38.48 28.13 28.04
CA ARG A 3 39.51 28.18 26.98
C ARG A 3 38.84 28.50 25.62
N MET A 4 39.47 29.36 24.82
CA MET A 4 39.26 29.54 23.37
C MET A 4 39.69 28.28 22.57
N LYS A 5 39.12 28.09 21.37
CA LYS A 5 39.86 27.90 20.11
C LYS A 5 38.95 28.10 18.88
N LYS A 6 39.36 29.06 18.04
CA LYS A 6 38.85 29.39 16.70
C LYS A 6 39.45 28.45 15.66
N TYR A 7 38.74 28.17 14.55
CA TYR A 7 39.23 28.00 13.16
C TYR A 7 38.00 28.16 12.24
N VAL A 8 37.79 29.24 11.48
CA VAL A 8 38.36 29.61 10.16
C VAL A 8 38.29 28.49 9.12
N ALA A 9 37.44 28.67 8.09
CA ALA A 9 37.78 28.40 6.68
C ALA A 9 36.64 28.87 5.75
N ALA A 10 37.03 29.60 4.70
CA ALA A 10 36.22 30.13 3.61
C ALA A 10 36.23 29.18 2.39
N ALA A 11 35.60 29.65 1.29
CA ALA A 11 35.63 29.20 -0.11
C ALA A 11 34.33 28.50 -0.57
N ALA A 12 33.48 29.17 -1.34
CA ALA A 12 33.56 29.48 -2.78
C ALA A 12 33.29 28.23 -3.65
N ILE A 13 32.10 28.17 -4.25
CA ILE A 13 31.82 27.28 -5.38
C ILE A 13 31.34 28.16 -6.54
N ALA A 14 32.22 28.31 -7.52
CA ALA A 14 31.90 28.82 -8.83
C ALA A 14 31.17 27.73 -9.62
N ALA A 15 30.00 28.06 -10.18
CA ALA A 15 29.32 27.23 -11.16
C ALA A 15 29.40 27.92 -12.52
N ALA A 16 30.30 27.46 -13.37
CA ALA A 16 30.38 27.85 -14.78
C ALA A 16 30.38 26.58 -15.62
N LEU A 17 29.25 26.27 -16.25
CA LEU A 17 29.17 25.42 -17.44
C LEU A 17 27.90 25.82 -18.22
N VAL A 18 28.06 26.79 -19.13
CA VAL A 18 27.11 27.07 -20.21
C VAL A 18 27.83 26.67 -21.50
N GLY A 19 27.23 25.77 -22.28
CA GLY A 19 27.69 25.50 -23.63
C GLY A 19 27.28 24.13 -24.16
N VAL A 20 26.17 24.08 -24.90
CA VAL A 20 26.00 23.10 -25.97
C VAL A 20 25.42 23.83 -27.19
N PRO A 21 26.02 23.71 -28.38
CA PRO A 21 25.60 24.44 -29.56
C PRO A 21 24.44 23.76 -30.30
N THR A 22 23.64 24.65 -30.89
CA THR A 22 22.61 24.45 -31.89
C THR A 22 23.11 23.70 -33.13
N MET A 23 22.37 22.68 -33.59
CA MET A 23 22.41 22.21 -34.98
C MET A 23 20.98 22.04 -35.49
N ALA A 24 20.75 22.60 -36.67
CA ALA A 24 19.46 22.81 -37.30
C ALA A 24 19.03 21.64 -38.21
N HIS A 25 17.71 21.48 -38.29
CA HIS A 25 16.87 21.07 -39.43
C HIS A 25 17.08 19.72 -40.14
N ALA A 26 16.00 18.93 -40.16
CA ALA A 26 15.39 18.46 -41.42
C ALA A 26 13.89 18.19 -41.21
N PHE A 27 13.05 18.86 -42.00
CA PHE A 27 11.63 18.54 -42.16
C PHE A 27 11.50 17.23 -42.96
N ALA A 28 10.68 16.30 -42.47
CA ALA A 28 10.12 15.23 -43.27
C ALA A 28 8.60 15.14 -42.96
N PRO A 29 7.69 15.26 -43.95
CA PRO A 29 6.28 14.99 -43.73
C PRO A 29 6.04 13.49 -43.93
N ALA A 30 5.66 12.78 -42.88
CA ALA A 30 5.15 11.42 -42.99
C ALA A 30 3.91 11.25 -42.11
N LYS A 31 2.75 11.31 -42.77
CA LYS A 31 1.50 10.68 -42.33
C LYS A 31 1.79 9.24 -41.92
N ALA A 32 1.53 8.85 -40.67
CA ALA A 32 1.10 7.49 -40.34
C ALA A 32 0.62 7.35 -38.88
N SER A 33 -0.63 6.87 -38.76
CA SER A 33 -1.11 5.94 -37.72
C SER A 33 -1.36 6.46 -36.30
N VAL A 34 -2.58 6.95 -36.09
CA VAL A 34 -3.25 7.06 -34.77
C VAL A 34 -3.65 5.66 -34.22
N ALA A 35 -3.34 4.56 -34.92
CA ALA A 35 -3.84 3.23 -34.58
C ALA A 35 -3.04 2.49 -33.48
N THR A 36 -1.93 3.03 -32.99
CA THR A 36 -1.11 2.34 -31.97
C THR A 36 -1.43 2.76 -30.53
N ALA A 37 -2.10 3.91 -30.33
CA ALA A 37 -2.49 4.37 -28.98
C ALA A 37 -3.65 3.56 -28.38
N GLN A 38 -4.48 2.92 -29.20
CA GLN A 38 -5.64 2.16 -28.75
C GLN A 38 -5.32 0.71 -28.37
N VAL A 39 -4.20 0.14 -28.82
CA VAL A 39 -3.79 -1.23 -28.43
C VAL A 39 -3.09 -1.24 -27.05
N ALA A 40 -2.42 -0.13 -26.69
CA ALA A 40 -1.85 0.03 -25.35
C ALA A 40 -2.91 0.23 -24.25
N ALA A 41 -4.10 0.73 -24.60
CA ALA A 41 -5.20 0.91 -23.65
C ALA A 41 -5.92 -0.41 -23.30
N VAL A 42 -5.87 -1.42 -24.18
CA VAL A 42 -6.53 -2.73 -23.96
C VAL A 42 -5.59 -3.73 -23.27
N ALA A 43 -4.27 -3.55 -23.37
CA ALA A 43 -3.28 -4.39 -22.68
C ALA A 43 -3.26 -4.20 -21.14
N LYS A 44 -3.98 -3.21 -20.59
CA LYS A 44 -4.15 -3.04 -19.14
C LYS A 44 -5.19 -3.98 -18.53
N ALA A 45 -5.89 -4.76 -19.37
CA ALA A 45 -6.97 -5.67 -18.97
C ALA A 45 -6.58 -7.16 -19.06
N LYS A 46 -5.32 -7.54 -18.75
CA LYS A 46 -4.99 -8.95 -18.45
C LYS A 46 -3.62 -9.13 -17.76
N ALA A 47 -3.45 -8.57 -16.58
CA ALA A 47 -2.37 -8.96 -15.66
C ALA A 47 -2.96 -9.67 -14.44
N SER A 48 -3.52 -10.85 -14.67
CA SER A 48 -3.86 -11.82 -13.64
C SER A 48 -2.60 -12.52 -13.14
N LYS A 49 -1.85 -11.84 -12.25
CA LYS A 49 -1.05 -12.41 -11.16
C LYS A 49 -0.61 -11.25 -10.28
N SER A 50 -1.08 -11.26 -9.04
CA SER A 50 -0.97 -10.18 -8.05
C SER A 50 0.48 -9.76 -7.82
N ALA A 51 0.96 -8.74 -8.56
CA ALA A 51 2.12 -7.97 -8.16
C ALA A 51 1.64 -7.01 -7.06
N SER A 52 2.40 -6.91 -5.97
CA SER A 52 2.08 -5.90 -4.96
C SER A 52 2.17 -4.50 -5.58
N ALA A 53 1.09 -3.75 -5.46
CA ALA A 53 1.00 -2.37 -5.91
C ALA A 53 1.23 -1.42 -4.73
N VAL A 54 1.78 -0.25 -5.02
CA VAL A 54 1.83 0.88 -4.08
C VAL A 54 0.95 2.00 -4.62
N ARG A 55 0.11 2.56 -3.76
CA ARG A 55 -0.72 3.73 -4.05
C ARG A 55 -0.38 4.83 -3.06
N VAL A 56 -0.09 6.02 -3.57
CA VAL A 56 0.03 7.23 -2.75
C VAL A 56 -1.24 8.04 -2.96
N VAL A 57 -1.88 8.46 -1.88
CA VAL A 57 -3.18 9.15 -1.91
C VAL A 57 -3.14 10.44 -1.12
N ALA A 58 -3.95 11.41 -1.53
CA ALA A 58 -4.22 12.59 -0.72
C ALA A 58 -5.09 12.23 0.52
N PRO A 59 -5.03 13.02 1.61
CA PRO A 59 -5.96 12.83 2.72
C PRO A 59 -7.42 12.90 2.26
N GLY A 60 -8.22 11.89 2.63
CA GLY A 60 -9.63 11.77 2.26
C GLY A 60 -9.89 11.21 0.86
N GLU A 61 -8.86 10.98 0.05
CA GLU A 61 -9.01 10.37 -1.27
C GLU A 61 -9.44 8.91 -1.14
N ARG A 62 -10.51 8.56 -1.86
CA ARG A 62 -11.16 7.24 -1.79
C ARG A 62 -10.61 6.30 -2.86
N VAL A 63 -10.02 5.20 -2.43
CA VAL A 63 -9.55 4.10 -3.27
C VAL A 63 -10.64 3.03 -3.35
N GLN A 64 -10.96 2.58 -4.56
CA GLN A 64 -11.75 1.38 -4.77
C GLN A 64 -10.89 0.14 -4.45
N ALA A 65 -11.09 -0.45 -3.28
CA ALA A 65 -10.21 -1.51 -2.77
C ALA A 65 -10.69 -2.92 -3.17
N ALA A 66 -11.99 -3.09 -3.38
CA ALA A 66 -12.68 -4.26 -3.94
C ALA A 66 -14.05 -3.81 -4.48
N PRO A 67 -14.82 -4.61 -5.23
CA PRO A 67 -16.17 -4.22 -5.67
C PRO A 67 -17.05 -3.75 -4.49
N GLY A 68 -17.53 -2.50 -4.55
CA GLY A 68 -18.35 -1.89 -3.50
C GLY A 68 -17.59 -1.48 -2.22
N VAL A 69 -16.28 -1.73 -2.12
CA VAL A 69 -15.46 -1.37 -0.96
C VAL A 69 -14.63 -0.13 -1.25
N LYS A 70 -14.76 0.88 -0.39
CA LYS A 70 -13.95 2.10 -0.43
C LYS A 70 -13.00 2.11 0.76
N LEU A 71 -11.75 2.53 0.54
CA LEU A 71 -10.75 2.74 1.58
C LEU A 71 -10.12 4.12 1.38
N TRP A 72 -9.96 4.89 2.46
CA TRP A 72 -9.28 6.18 2.41
C TRP A 72 -8.46 6.40 3.67
N LEU A 73 -7.44 7.23 3.54
CA LEU A 73 -6.55 7.59 4.64
C LEU A 73 -6.75 9.06 5.00
N THR A 74 -6.70 9.35 6.29
CA THR A 74 -6.57 10.70 6.82
C THR A 74 -5.25 10.79 7.57
N LYS A 75 -4.91 11.98 8.09
CA LYS A 75 -3.77 12.14 8.99
C LYS A 75 -3.88 11.26 10.26
N ASP A 76 -5.10 10.95 10.67
CA ASP A 76 -5.37 10.30 11.96
C ASP A 76 -5.51 8.77 11.82
N GLY A 77 -5.78 8.25 10.62
CA GLY A 77 -5.86 6.81 10.42
C GLY A 77 -6.49 6.35 9.11
N LYS A 78 -6.87 5.07 9.09
CA LYS A 78 -7.52 4.41 7.96
C LYS A 78 -9.02 4.37 8.17
N HIS A 79 -9.76 4.69 7.12
CA HIS A 79 -11.19 4.47 7.06
C HIS A 79 -11.57 3.50 5.93
N TRP A 80 -12.73 2.87 6.06
CA TRP A 80 -13.31 2.06 5.00
C TRP A 80 -14.84 2.05 5.03
N SER A 81 -15.43 1.54 3.96
CA SER A 81 -16.83 1.13 3.91
C SER A 81 -16.99 -0.11 3.04
N THR A 82 -17.97 -0.95 3.36
CA THR A 82 -18.39 -2.09 2.54
C THR A 82 -19.86 -1.91 2.14
N PRO A 83 -20.39 -2.66 1.17
CA PRO A 83 -21.80 -2.57 0.79
C PRO A 83 -22.77 -2.82 1.95
N ASP A 84 -22.37 -3.66 2.90
CA ASP A 84 -23.23 -4.14 3.99
C ASP A 84 -23.04 -3.37 5.30
N MET A 85 -22.14 -2.39 5.33
CA MET A 85 -21.82 -1.61 6.54
C MET A 85 -21.97 -0.10 6.32
N PRO A 86 -22.37 0.64 7.36
CA PRO A 86 -22.44 2.09 7.29
C PRO A 86 -21.07 2.70 7.01
N GLU A 87 -21.09 3.87 6.33
CA GLU A 87 -19.89 4.68 6.15
C GLU A 87 -19.31 5.11 7.51
N GLY A 88 -18.01 5.40 7.54
CA GLY A 88 -17.34 5.92 8.73
C GLY A 88 -16.58 4.89 9.56
N GLN A 89 -16.44 3.65 9.09
CA GLN A 89 -15.53 2.70 9.74
C GLN A 89 -14.12 3.30 9.85
N PHE A 90 -13.49 3.16 11.00
CA PHE A 90 -12.24 3.83 11.30
C PHE A 90 -11.30 2.95 12.13
N ARG A 91 -10.00 3.06 11.82
CA ARG A 91 -8.92 2.53 12.63
C ARG A 91 -7.89 3.65 12.78
N SER A 92 -7.66 4.06 14.01
CA SER A 92 -6.67 5.07 14.35
C SER A 92 -5.26 4.57 14.04
N ALA A 93 -4.42 5.49 13.54
CA ALA A 93 -3.00 5.28 13.37
C ALA A 93 -2.16 5.84 14.53
N VAL A 94 -2.76 6.65 15.39
CA VAL A 94 -2.06 7.51 16.36
C VAL A 94 -2.35 7.15 17.82
N ASP A 95 -3.28 6.24 18.08
CA ASP A 95 -3.66 5.83 19.44
C ASP A 95 -2.75 4.75 20.05
N GLY A 96 -1.73 4.31 19.30
CA GLY A 96 -0.81 3.24 19.73
C GLY A 96 -1.39 1.83 19.69
N ASN A 97 -2.64 1.64 19.27
CA ASN A 97 -3.30 0.33 19.22
C ASN A 97 -3.03 -0.40 17.90
N MET A 98 -1.75 -0.59 17.58
CA MET A 98 -1.30 -1.37 16.43
C MET A 98 -1.02 -2.81 16.85
N GLY A 99 -1.56 -3.79 16.12
CA GLY A 99 -1.28 -5.21 16.41
C GLY A 99 0.18 -5.58 16.16
N GLY A 100 0.61 -6.73 16.70
CA GLY A 100 1.89 -7.39 16.38
C GLY A 100 3.15 -6.50 16.35
N GLN A 101 4.15 -6.91 15.57
CA GLN A 101 5.34 -6.09 15.25
C GLN A 101 4.97 -4.97 14.26
N GLY A 102 4.02 -4.12 14.64
CA GLY A 102 3.67 -2.89 13.94
C GLY A 102 2.72 -3.04 12.76
N ALA A 103 2.01 -4.17 12.60
CA ALA A 103 0.97 -4.32 11.58
C ALA A 103 -0.35 -4.79 12.20
N SER A 104 -1.45 -4.12 11.85
CA SER A 104 -2.81 -4.55 12.18
C SER A 104 -3.43 -5.35 11.04
N MET A 105 -4.47 -6.12 11.39
CA MET A 105 -5.27 -6.88 10.45
C MET A 105 -6.75 -6.72 10.80
N GLN A 106 -7.57 -6.58 9.76
CA GLN A 106 -9.02 -6.55 9.79
C GLN A 106 -9.55 -7.39 8.63
N GLN A 107 -10.69 -8.04 8.85
CA GLN A 107 -11.34 -8.91 7.88
C GLN A 107 -12.82 -8.56 7.83
N GLU A 108 -13.32 -8.27 6.63
CA GLU A 108 -14.73 -7.98 6.41
C GLU A 108 -15.27 -8.90 5.31
N PRO A 109 -16.38 -9.63 5.53
CA PRO A 109 -17.04 -10.36 4.45
C PRO A 109 -17.64 -9.36 3.46
N VAL A 110 -17.43 -9.60 2.16
CA VAL A 110 -17.97 -8.81 1.04
C VAL A 110 -18.43 -9.77 -0.05
N GLY A 111 -19.72 -10.10 -0.03
CA GLY A 111 -20.29 -11.12 -0.92
C GLY A 111 -19.60 -12.48 -0.75
N LYS A 112 -18.94 -12.96 -1.82
CA LYS A 112 -18.21 -14.25 -1.83
C LYS A 112 -16.72 -14.12 -1.52
N ASN A 113 -16.26 -12.95 -1.10
CA ASN A 113 -14.86 -12.67 -0.78
C ASN A 113 -14.70 -12.07 0.63
N TYR A 114 -13.49 -12.19 1.20
CA TYR A 114 -13.04 -11.33 2.29
C TYR A 114 -12.30 -10.13 1.75
N PHE A 115 -12.66 -8.95 2.25
CA PHE A 115 -11.81 -7.78 2.22
C PHE A 115 -10.87 -7.81 3.43
N LEU A 116 -9.58 -7.92 3.15
CA LEU A 116 -8.51 -7.93 4.15
C LEU A 116 -7.85 -6.57 4.12
N SER A 117 -7.68 -5.94 5.28
CA SER A 117 -6.97 -4.66 5.34
C SER A 117 -6.34 -4.41 6.69
N GLY A 118 -5.47 -3.42 6.76
CA GLY A 118 -4.80 -3.08 8.02
C GLY A 118 -3.96 -1.82 7.89
N LEU A 119 -3.38 -1.44 9.01
CA LEU A 119 -2.38 -0.39 9.14
C LEU A 119 -1.01 -1.04 9.37
N TYR A 120 0.05 -0.32 9.01
CA TYR A 120 1.41 -0.68 9.39
C TYR A 120 2.19 0.55 9.83
N MET A 121 3.05 0.39 10.82
CA MET A 121 4.04 1.38 11.24
C MET A 121 5.32 1.20 10.42
N GLY A 122 5.95 2.31 10.04
CA GLY A 122 7.20 2.26 9.31
C GLY A 122 7.52 3.58 8.62
N LYS A 123 8.73 4.09 8.84
CA LYS A 123 9.26 5.29 8.19
C LYS A 123 9.62 4.99 6.73
N GLY A 124 8.58 4.82 5.92
CA GLY A 124 8.53 4.95 4.46
C GLY A 124 9.65 4.31 3.63
N ASP A 125 9.40 3.08 3.16
CA ASP A 125 9.60 2.62 1.77
C ASP A 125 8.80 1.33 1.48
N ALA A 126 7.69 1.11 2.20
CA ALA A 126 6.84 -0.06 2.01
C ALA A 126 6.41 -0.21 0.54
N ALA A 127 6.77 -1.32 -0.06
CA ALA A 127 6.59 -1.59 -1.48
C ALA A 127 5.71 -2.81 -1.73
N ARG A 128 5.69 -3.74 -0.77
CA ARG A 128 5.04 -5.03 -0.95
C ARG A 128 4.35 -5.51 0.31
N VAL A 129 3.21 -6.17 0.16
CA VAL A 129 2.47 -6.79 1.25
C VAL A 129 2.25 -8.24 0.90
N LYS A 130 2.71 -9.14 1.77
CA LYS A 130 2.44 -10.57 1.68
C LYS A 130 1.43 -10.94 2.77
N VAL A 131 0.30 -11.48 2.35
CA VAL A 131 -0.68 -12.08 3.25
C VAL A 131 -0.59 -13.59 3.09
N VAL A 132 -0.26 -14.29 4.16
CA VAL A 132 -0.27 -15.75 4.19
C VAL A 132 -1.61 -16.20 4.76
N THR A 133 -2.34 -17.01 4.03
CA THR A 133 -3.59 -17.63 4.44
C THR A 133 -3.42 -19.16 4.52
N GLN A 134 -4.44 -19.85 5.00
CA GLN A 134 -4.50 -21.31 4.98
C GLN A 134 -4.43 -21.88 3.56
N ASP A 135 -5.02 -21.18 2.58
CA ASP A 135 -5.14 -21.64 1.19
C ASP A 135 -3.96 -21.18 0.30
N GLY A 136 -3.06 -20.35 0.81
CA GLY A 136 -1.88 -19.90 0.08
C GLY A 136 -1.44 -18.48 0.41
N THR A 137 -0.70 -17.87 -0.51
CA THR A 137 -0.20 -16.50 -0.35
C THR A 137 -0.93 -15.55 -1.29
N ILE A 138 -1.33 -14.41 -0.75
CA ILE A 138 -1.97 -13.31 -1.49
C ILE A 138 -1.04 -12.11 -1.44
N ALA A 139 -0.74 -11.51 -2.59
CA ALA A 139 -0.07 -10.20 -2.61
C ALA A 139 -1.12 -9.10 -2.42
N GLY A 140 -0.85 -8.20 -1.48
CA GLY A 140 -1.67 -7.04 -1.19
C GLY A 140 -1.16 -5.76 -1.86
N THR A 141 -1.96 -4.71 -1.73
CA THR A 141 -1.64 -3.34 -2.13
C THR A 141 -1.27 -2.52 -0.91
N VAL A 142 -0.15 -1.79 -0.98
CA VAL A 142 0.23 -0.75 -0.02
C VAL A 142 -0.49 0.55 -0.37
N VAL A 143 -1.04 1.23 0.62
CA VAL A 143 -1.63 2.58 0.48
C VAL A 143 -0.93 3.52 1.44
N LYS A 144 -0.37 4.62 0.92
CA LYS A 144 0.36 5.62 1.68
C LYS A 144 -0.33 6.96 1.58
N LEU A 145 -0.36 7.70 2.68
CA LEU A 145 -0.67 9.11 2.64
C LEU A 145 0.53 9.89 2.07
N ALA A 146 0.27 10.88 1.23
CA ALA A 146 1.30 11.86 0.86
C ALA A 146 1.89 12.54 2.11
N GLY A 147 3.18 12.87 2.11
CA GLY A 147 3.83 13.59 3.22
C GLY A 147 4.54 12.74 4.29
N LYS A 148 4.69 11.42 4.10
CA LYS A 148 5.48 10.51 4.96
C LYS A 148 5.09 10.51 6.45
N PRO A 149 3.87 10.09 6.82
CA PRO A 149 3.38 10.16 8.19
C PRO A 149 3.97 9.12 9.18
N GLY A 150 4.95 8.31 8.75
CA GLY A 150 5.53 7.24 9.58
C GLY A 150 4.68 5.97 9.68
N TRP A 151 3.56 5.91 8.95
CA TRP A 151 2.67 4.77 8.85
C TRP A 151 2.04 4.68 7.45
N GLY A 152 1.37 3.58 7.17
CA GLY A 152 0.49 3.45 6.00
C GLY A 152 -0.56 2.38 6.21
N ALA A 153 -1.36 2.12 5.18
CA ALA A 153 -2.34 1.05 5.16
C ALA A 153 -2.01 0.00 4.10
N TRP A 154 -2.68 -1.13 4.20
CA TRP A 154 -2.65 -2.15 3.17
C TRP A 154 -4.03 -2.76 2.98
N TYR A 155 -4.27 -3.34 1.81
CA TYR A 155 -5.45 -4.14 1.56
C TYR A 155 -5.21 -5.29 0.57
N ALA A 156 -6.03 -6.32 0.65
CA ALA A 156 -6.07 -7.45 -0.27
C ALA A 156 -7.49 -8.04 -0.30
N THR A 157 -7.76 -8.88 -1.29
CA THR A 157 -9.00 -9.66 -1.39
C THR A 157 -8.69 -11.14 -1.42
N SER A 158 -9.43 -11.93 -0.63
CA SER A 158 -9.37 -13.39 -0.65
C SER A 158 -10.76 -13.95 -0.98
N LYS A 159 -10.84 -15.15 -1.55
CA LYS A 159 -12.09 -15.91 -1.50
C LYS A 159 -12.42 -16.24 -0.04
N LEU A 160 -13.71 -16.42 0.28
CA LEU A 160 -14.08 -17.01 1.56
C LEU A 160 -13.45 -18.41 1.64
N PRO A 161 -12.77 -18.76 2.76
CA PRO A 161 -12.33 -20.13 2.99
C PRO A 161 -13.56 -21.04 2.95
N LYS A 162 -13.40 -22.22 2.38
CA LYS A 162 -14.39 -23.29 2.55
C LYS A 162 -14.22 -23.84 3.96
N LEU A 163 -14.82 -23.20 4.95
CA LEU A 163 -14.78 -23.69 6.33
C LEU A 163 -15.68 -24.93 6.42
N PRO A 164 -15.14 -26.14 6.63
CA PRO A 164 -15.97 -27.30 6.94
C PRO A 164 -16.51 -27.10 8.37
N HIS A 165 -17.83 -27.12 8.55
CA HIS A 165 -18.52 -27.27 9.84
C HIS A 165 -18.58 -26.07 10.81
N LEU A 166 -18.47 -24.82 10.36
CA LEU A 166 -18.53 -23.68 11.30
C LEU A 166 -19.74 -22.78 11.03
N SER A 167 -20.67 -22.79 11.98
CA SER A 167 -21.75 -21.80 12.06
C SER A 167 -21.15 -20.39 12.09
N VAL A 168 -21.70 -19.51 11.26
CA VAL A 168 -21.35 -18.08 11.13
C VAL A 168 -21.43 -17.32 12.48
N SER A 169 -22.03 -17.94 13.49
CA SER A 169 -22.13 -17.47 14.87
C SER A 169 -20.80 -17.46 15.62
N ASP A 170 -19.80 -18.28 15.24
CA ASP A 170 -18.48 -18.29 15.87
C ASP A 170 -17.55 -17.26 15.22
N LYS A 171 -17.81 -15.97 15.50
CA LYS A 171 -17.00 -14.83 15.05
C LYS A 171 -15.50 -15.03 15.31
N LYS A 172 -15.14 -15.77 16.36
CA LYS A 172 -13.74 -16.07 16.73
C LYS A 172 -13.00 -16.97 15.73
N GLN A 173 -13.67 -17.93 15.09
CA GLN A 173 -13.00 -18.91 14.21
C GLN A 173 -12.80 -18.40 12.78
N VAL A 174 -13.68 -17.50 12.32
CA VAL A 174 -13.58 -16.83 11.01
C VAL A 174 -12.28 -16.01 10.89
N HIS A 175 -11.76 -15.51 12.02
CA HIS A 175 -10.50 -14.77 12.08
C HIS A 175 -9.24 -15.62 11.82
N SER A 176 -9.33 -16.96 11.83
CA SER A 176 -8.15 -17.85 11.89
C SER A 176 -7.53 -18.27 10.54
N PHE A 177 -8.13 -17.88 9.40
CA PHE A 177 -7.64 -18.32 8.10
C PHE A 177 -6.43 -17.54 7.60
N VAL A 178 -6.27 -16.29 8.03
CA VAL A 178 -5.04 -15.52 7.79
C VAL A 178 -4.01 -15.92 8.85
N ARG A 179 -2.82 -16.33 8.42
CA ARG A 179 -1.71 -16.77 9.28
C ARG A 179 -0.74 -15.64 9.59
N SER A 180 -0.45 -14.80 8.59
CA SER A 180 0.41 -13.64 8.81
C SER A 180 0.20 -12.57 7.76
N VAL A 181 0.58 -11.35 8.12
CA VAL A 181 0.75 -10.25 7.19
C VAL A 181 2.16 -9.71 7.37
N THR A 182 2.87 -9.53 6.29
CA THR A 182 4.22 -8.95 6.30
C THR A 182 4.30 -7.87 5.25
N VAL A 183 4.69 -6.68 5.69
CA VAL A 183 4.95 -5.51 4.85
C VAL A 183 6.45 -5.42 4.63
N TYR A 184 6.87 -5.30 3.38
CA TYR A 184 8.26 -5.23 2.97
C TYR A 184 8.57 -3.88 2.33
N ASP A 185 9.80 -3.41 2.48
CA ASP A 185 10.34 -2.29 1.71
C ASP A 185 10.73 -2.71 0.28
N THR A 186 11.33 -1.79 -0.48
CA THR A 186 11.83 -2.02 -1.84
C THR A 186 13.04 -2.97 -1.88
N ALA A 187 13.83 -3.05 -0.82
CA ALA A 187 14.98 -3.94 -0.68
C ALA A 187 14.59 -5.36 -0.23
N GLY A 188 13.35 -5.55 0.20
CA GLY A 188 12.83 -6.81 0.70
C GLY A 188 12.99 -7.00 2.21
N HIS A 189 13.39 -5.98 2.96
CA HIS A 189 13.39 -6.02 4.41
C HIS A 189 11.97 -5.91 4.97
N ILE A 190 11.75 -6.51 6.14
CA ILE A 190 10.46 -6.43 6.84
C ILE A 190 10.33 -5.05 7.48
N VAL A 191 9.31 -4.30 7.05
CA VAL A 191 8.91 -3.02 7.65
C VAL A 191 8.00 -3.26 8.84
N ALA A 192 7.06 -4.19 8.71
CA ALA A 192 6.11 -4.53 9.75
C ALA A 192 5.61 -5.96 9.55
N GLN A 193 5.27 -6.63 10.66
CA GLN A 193 4.72 -7.98 10.61
C GLN A 193 3.66 -8.17 11.70
N THR A 194 2.67 -8.97 11.35
CA THR A 194 1.76 -9.57 12.34
C THR A 194 1.64 -11.05 12.06
N ILE A 195 1.77 -11.86 13.09
CA ILE A 195 1.54 -13.30 13.06
C ILE A 195 0.25 -13.51 13.84
N LEU A 196 -0.72 -14.17 13.19
CA LEU A 196 -2.01 -14.43 13.77
C LEU A 196 -2.02 -15.87 14.30
N PRO A 197 -2.43 -16.09 15.57
CA PRO A 197 -2.42 -17.41 16.15
C PRO A 197 -3.33 -18.35 15.36
N LYS A 198 -2.88 -19.59 15.22
CA LYS A 198 -3.76 -20.67 14.78
C LYS A 198 -4.69 -20.98 15.95
N TYR A 199 -5.94 -20.55 15.87
CA TYR A 199 -6.98 -21.12 16.72
C TYR A 199 -7.14 -22.58 16.29
N MET A 200 -6.79 -23.49 17.20
CA MET A 200 -6.97 -24.93 17.06
C MET A 200 -8.37 -25.32 17.50
#